data_AF-A0A8D4VLR6-F1
#
_entry.id   AF-A0A8D4VLR6-F1
#
_cell.length_a   1.000
_cell.length_b   1.000
_cell.length_c   1.000
_cell.angle_alpha   90.00
_cell.angle_beta   90.00
_cell.angle_gamma   90.00
#
_symmetry.space_group_name_H-M   'P 1'
#
loop_
_entity.id
_entity.type
_entity.pdbx_description
1 polymer ?
#
loop_
_entity_poly.entity_id
_entity_poly.type
_entity_poly.pdbx_seq_one_letter_code
_entity_poly.pdbx_strand_id
1 'polypeptide(L)' 'MHSPQPPIDLLLQTLQNDADLHARLFAMDDAAEFLNAVSRLAERIGAPADQDALRQAMQAGRRAWFERNVP' A
#
# COMPACT_ATOMS: atom_id res chain seq x y z
N MET A 1 1.85 15.34 20.85
CA MET A 1 2.91 14.59 20.14
C MET A 1 2.24 13.90 18.95
N HIS A 2 2.26 14.49 17.76
CA HIS A 2 1.86 13.78 16.54
C HIS A 2 3.04 12.92 16.14
N SER A 3 3.00 11.62 16.46
CA SER A 3 3.89 10.68 15.77
C SER A 3 3.56 10.80 14.28
N PRO A 4 4.52 11.08 13.39
CA PRO A 4 4.24 11.04 11.97
C PRO A 4 3.79 9.61 11.66
N GLN A 5 2.49 9.44 11.40
CA GLN A 5 1.97 8.16 10.94
C GLN A 5 2.74 7.84 9.66
N PRO A 6 3.34 6.64 9.54
CA PRO A 6 4.12 6.33 8.35
C PRO A 6 3.19 6.46 7.13
N PRO A 7 3.67 7.01 6.01
CA PRO A 7 2.84 7.28 4.83
C PRO A 7 2.11 6.02 4.30
N ILE A 8 2.66 4.85 4.59
CA ILE A 8 2.07 3.53 4.32
C ILE A 8 0.79 3.25 5.13
N ASP A 9 0.72 3.68 6.39
CA ASP A 9 -0.44 3.42 7.25
C ASP A 9 -1.67 4.21 6.77
N LEU A 10 -1.44 5.45 6.34
CA LEU A 10 -2.48 6.29 5.71
C LEU A 10 -2.93 5.71 4.36
N LEU A 11 -2.00 5.19 3.56
CA LEU A 11 -2.31 4.45 2.33
C LEU A 11 -3.16 3.21 2.61
N LEU A 12 -2.78 2.38 3.58
CA LEU A 12 -3.51 1.18 3.97
C LEU A 12 -4.91 1.53 4.50
N GLN A 13 -5.02 2.58 5.31
CA GLN A 13 -6.32 3.07 5.79
C GLN A 13 -7.19 3.56 4.63
N THR A 14 -6.62 4.27 3.67
CA THR A 14 -7.34 4.70 2.45
C THR A 14 -7.83 3.50 1.66
N LEU A 15 -7.01 2.46 1.51
CA LEU A 15 -7.39 1.22 0.83
C LEU A 15 -8.46 0.41 1.58
N GLN A 16 -8.41 0.39 2.91
CA GLN A 16 -9.43 -0.27 3.73
C GLN A 16 -10.78 0.45 3.67
N ASN A 17 -10.78 1.78 3.56
CA ASN A 17 -11.99 2.58 3.45
C ASN A 17 -12.58 2.58 2.03
N ASP A 18 -11.79 2.22 1.01
CA ASP A 18 -12.17 2.31 -0.39
C ASP A 18 -12.02 0.95 -1.09
N ALA A 19 -13.07 0.11 -0.93
CA ALA A 19 -13.07 -1.27 -1.40
C ALA A 19 -12.93 -1.39 -2.94
N ASP A 20 -13.45 -0.42 -3.69
CA ASP A 20 -13.30 -0.32 -5.15
C ASP A 20 -11.84 -0.11 -5.55
N LEU A 21 -11.16 0.80 -4.85
CA LEU A 21 -9.74 1.08 -5.06
C LEU A 21 -8.89 -0.14 -4.70
N HIS A 22 -9.21 -0.80 -3.58
CA HIS A 22 -8.55 -2.02 -3.16
C HIS A 22 -8.70 -3.13 -4.22
N ALA A 23 -9.91 -3.37 -4.73
CA ALA A 23 -10.16 -4.36 -5.77
C ALA A 23 -9.42 -4.03 -7.07
N ARG A 24 -9.39 -2.76 -7.49
CA ARG A 24 -8.66 -2.32 -8.69
C ARG A 24 -7.16 -2.53 -8.56
N LEU A 25 -6.58 -2.21 -7.41
CA LEU A 25 -5.16 -2.44 -7.17
C LEU A 25 -4.83 -3.93 -7.11
N PHE A 26 -5.69 -4.75 -6.50
CA PHE A 26 -5.49 -6.20 -6.44
C PHE A 26 -5.71 -6.90 -7.79
N ALA A 27 -6.48 -6.29 -8.70
CA ALA A 27 -6.65 -6.78 -10.06
C ALA A 27 -5.48 -6.42 -11.01
N MET A 28 -4.52 -5.61 -10.56
CA MET A 28 -3.32 -5.32 -11.33
C MET A 28 -2.33 -6.48 -11.23
N ASP A 29 -2.16 -7.22 -12.32
CA ASP A 29 -1.14 -8.28 -12.44
C ASP A 29 0.28 -7.72 -12.61
N ASP A 30 0.41 -6.49 -13.14
CA ASP A 30 1.70 -5.86 -13.36
C ASP A 30 2.19 -5.09 -12.12
N ALA A 31 3.34 -5.50 -11.60
CA ALA A 31 3.95 -4.91 -10.41
C ALA A 31 4.35 -3.44 -10.61
N ALA A 32 4.69 -3.02 -11.83
CA ALA A 32 5.04 -1.63 -12.12
C ALA A 32 3.79 -0.74 -12.21
N GLU A 33 2.70 -1.24 -12.79
CA GLU A 33 1.40 -0.54 -12.76
C GLU A 33 0.89 -0.37 -11.33
N PHE A 34 0.95 -1.43 -10.52
CA PHE A 34 0.58 -1.37 -9.11
C PHE A 34 1.37 -0.29 -8.36
N LEU A 35 2.71 -0.30 -8.47
CA LEU A 35 3.56 0.67 -7.77
C LEU A 35 3.28 2.10 -8.21
N ASN A 36 3.03 2.34 -9.51
CA ASN A 36 2.63 3.65 -10.00
C ASN A 36 1.26 4.09 -9.46
N ALA A 37 0.29 3.18 -9.40
CA ALA A 37 -1.03 3.48 -8.87
C ALA A 37 -1.00 3.82 -7.37
N VAL A 38 -0.23 3.06 -6.58
CA VAL A 38 -0.05 3.32 -5.15
C VAL A 38 0.76 4.60 -4.92
N SER A 39 1.80 4.86 -5.71
CA SER A 39 2.59 6.11 -5.63
C SER A 39 1.71 7.34 -5.91
N ARG A 40 0.87 7.30 -6.96
CA ARG A 40 -0.09 8.38 -7.25
C ARG A 40 -1.13 8.56 -6.15
N LEU A 41 -1.57 7.47 -5.52
CA LEU A 41 -2.47 7.54 -4.37
C LEU A 41 -1.79 8.22 -3.19
N ALA A 42 -0.53 7.88 -2.93
CA ALA A 42 0.30 8.46 -1.87
C ALA A 42 0.47 9.98 -2.05
N GLU A 43 0.74 10.42 -3.29
CA GLU A 43 0.80 11.85 -3.63
C GLU A 43 -0.56 12.55 -3.42
N ARG A 44 -1.67 11.91 -3.81
CA ARG A 44 -3.02 12.48 -3.65
C ARG A 44 -3.42 12.70 -2.19
N ILE A 45 -3.00 11.82 -1.29
CA ILE A 45 -3.28 11.93 0.15
C ILE A 45 -2.26 12.81 0.88
N GLY A 46 -1.34 13.47 0.16
CA GLY A 46 -0.32 14.35 0.73
C GLY A 46 0.79 13.62 1.48
N ALA A 47 0.93 12.31 1.25
CA ALA A 47 1.91 11.45 1.91
C ALA A 47 2.77 10.75 0.84
N PRO A 48 3.63 11.49 0.11
CA PRO A 48 4.45 10.90 -0.95
C PRO A 48 5.30 9.77 -0.35
N ALA A 49 5.04 8.56 -0.83
CA ALA A 49 5.76 7.37 -0.40
C ALA A 49 6.82 7.04 -1.45
N ASP A 50 8.06 6.84 -0.99
CA ASP A 50 9.15 6.38 -1.85
C ASP A 50 8.82 4.99 -2.41
N GLN A 51 9.15 4.74 -3.68
CA GLN A 51 8.88 3.45 -4.32
C GLN A 51 9.60 2.29 -3.61
N ASP A 52 10.78 2.54 -3.02
CA ASP A 52 11.52 1.53 -2.26
C ASP A 52 10.79 1.23 -0.94
N ALA A 53 10.30 2.26 -0.25
CA ALA A 53 9.48 2.11 0.95
C ALA A 53 8.17 1.34 0.65
N LEU A 54 7.54 1.61 -0.48
CA LEU A 54 6.36 0.89 -0.96
C LEU A 54 6.66 -0.59 -1.26
N ARG A 55 7.78 -0.89 -1.91
CA ARG A 55 8.22 -2.27 -2.13
C ARG A 55 8.51 -2.99 -0.82
N GLN A 56 9.19 -2.35 0.12
CA GLN A 56 9.46 -2.95 1.42
C GLN A 56 8.16 -3.21 2.19
N ALA A 57 7.20 -2.28 2.15
CA ALA A 57 5.88 -2.45 2.74
C ALA A 57 5.08 -3.58 2.09
N MET A 58 5.14 -3.71 0.76
CA MET A 58 4.54 -4.84 0.05
C MET A 58 5.19 -6.17 0.42
N GLN A 59 6.52 -6.23 0.50
CA GLN A 59 7.22 -7.45 0.89
C GLN A 59 6.90 -7.83 2.33
N ALA A 60 6.87 -6.86 3.23
CA ALA A 60 6.47 -7.05 4.62
C ALA A 60 5.00 -7.46 4.74
N GLY A 61 4.10 -6.82 4.00
CA GLY A 61 2.67 -7.13 3.97
C GLY A 61 2.37 -8.50 3.35
N ARG A 62 3.06 -8.87 2.27
CA ARG A 62 2.99 -10.19 1.64
C ARG A 62 3.52 -11.25 2.60
N ARG A 63 4.66 -11.00 3.26
CA ARG A 63 5.20 -11.91 4.27
C ARG A 63 4.26 -12.07 5.46
N ALA A 64 3.70 -10.98 5.99
CA ALA A 64 2.72 -11.01 7.06
C ALA A 64 1.42 -11.73 6.65
N TRP A 65 1.00 -11.60 5.39
CA TRP A 65 -0.16 -12.33 4.85
C TRP A 65 0.14 -13.82 4.70
N PHE A 66 1.34 -14.19 4.24
CA PHE A 66 1.79 -15.59 4.20
C PHE A 66 1.92 -16.16 5.62
N GLU A 67 2.61 -15.51 6.55
CA GLU A 67 2.75 -15.96 7.94
C GLU A 67 1.40 -16.10 8.67
N ARG A 68 0.38 -15.32 8.25
CA ARG A 68 -0.96 -15.36 8.82
C ARG A 68 -1.92 -16.34 8.11
N ASN A 69 -1.60 -16.80 6.91
CA ASN A 69 -2.40 -17.76 6.13
C ASN A 69 -1.70 -19.11 5.89
N VAL A 70 -0.49 -19.30 6.42
CA VAL A 70 0.16 -20.62 6.47
C VAL A 70 -0.35 -21.32 7.74
N PRO A 71 -1.08 -22.45 7.61
CA PRO A 71 -1.60 -23.22 8.73
C PRO A 71 -0.50 -23.92 9.56
#